data_AF-A0A2E2EME0-F1
#
_entry.id   AF-A0A2E2EME0-F1
#
_cell.length_a   1.000
_cell.length_b   1.000
_cell.length_c   1.000
_cell.angle_alpha   90.00
_cell.angle_beta   90.00
_cell.angle_gamma   90.00
#
_symmetry.space_group_name_H-M   'P 1'
#
loop_
_entity.id
_entity.type
_entity.pdbx_description
1 polymer ?
#
loop_
_entity_poly.entity_id
_entity_poly.type
_entity_poly.pdbx_seq_one_letter_code
_entity_poly.pdbx_strand_id
1 'polypeptide(L)'
;VTNVGEHLSAKQWNEAINKGAIVVDIRNHYESEIGKFKGAICPEVETFKEELPVVRDLLKGKEKEDVLLYCTGGIRCEKTSAYLKHHGFKNVSQLHGGIIDYVRQLDKDKSLENKFEGKNFVFDERRGERISDNIISTCHQCDNPCDTHVNCKNENCNLLFLQCLSCQEKHKNCCSVECIEVINLSKEERLKLRKGIENKKMYHSHSKVTLNLKALK
;
A
#
# COMPACT_ATOMS: atom_id res chain seq x y z
N VAL A 1 -0.65 9.45 -23.16
CA VAL A 1 0.74 9.52 -22.66
C VAL A 1 1.59 8.69 -23.60
N THR A 2 2.49 9.28 -24.39
CA THR A 2 3.18 8.58 -25.50
C THR A 2 4.63 8.19 -25.18
N ASN A 3 5.25 8.81 -24.17
CA ASN A 3 6.62 8.51 -23.74
C ASN A 3 6.61 7.84 -22.36
N VAL A 4 6.26 6.56 -22.31
CA VAL A 4 6.25 5.75 -21.07
C VAL A 4 7.56 4.98 -20.90
N GLY A 5 7.76 4.41 -19.72
CA GLY A 5 8.90 3.53 -19.44
C GLY A 5 8.79 2.19 -20.17
N GLU A 6 9.93 1.51 -20.35
CA GLU A 6 9.96 0.16 -20.94
C GLU A 6 9.24 -0.84 -20.04
N HIS A 7 8.43 -1.72 -20.61
CA HIS A 7 7.73 -2.78 -19.88
C HIS A 7 8.60 -4.02 -19.73
N LEU A 8 8.87 -4.41 -18.49
CA LEU A 8 9.69 -5.58 -18.17
C LEU A 8 8.82 -6.77 -17.79
N SER A 9 9.14 -7.94 -18.32
CA SER A 9 8.67 -9.24 -17.79
C SER A 9 9.21 -9.50 -16.38
N ALA A 10 8.67 -10.50 -15.68
CA ALA A 10 9.14 -10.88 -14.34
C ALA A 10 10.63 -11.26 -14.33
N LYS A 11 11.11 -11.93 -15.38
CA LYS A 11 12.52 -12.27 -15.56
C LYS A 11 13.40 -11.03 -15.69
N GLN A 12 13.07 -10.15 -16.65
CA GLN A 12 13.82 -8.90 -16.87
C GLN A 12 13.79 -7.99 -15.64
N TRP A 13 12.65 -7.93 -14.95
CA TRP A 13 12.49 -7.21 -13.69
C TRP A 13 13.46 -7.74 -12.62
N ASN A 14 13.47 -9.06 -12.40
CA ASN A 14 14.36 -9.68 -11.42
C ASN A 14 15.85 -9.46 -11.77
N GLU A 15 16.21 -9.52 -13.05
CA GLU A 15 17.56 -9.24 -13.54
C GLU A 15 17.96 -7.78 -13.32
N ALA A 16 17.07 -6.83 -13.60
CA ALA A 16 17.32 -5.41 -13.36
C ALA A 16 17.49 -5.11 -11.86
N ILE A 17 16.70 -5.73 -10.98
CA ILE A 17 16.92 -5.67 -9.52
C ILE A 17 18.31 -6.20 -9.15
N ASN A 18 18.73 -7.34 -9.72
CA ASN A 18 20.06 -7.91 -9.44
C ASN A 18 21.22 -7.01 -9.89
N LYS A 19 21.00 -6.18 -10.92
CA LYS A 19 21.99 -5.19 -11.40
C LYS A 19 22.04 -3.93 -10.53
N GLY A 20 21.20 -3.81 -9.50
CA GLY A 20 21.19 -2.69 -8.57
C GLY A 20 20.25 -1.54 -8.97
N ALA A 21 19.27 -1.80 -9.84
CA ALA A 21 18.28 -0.79 -10.19
C ALA A 21 17.44 -0.35 -8.98
N ILE A 22 17.05 0.92 -8.97
CA ILE A 22 16.25 1.53 -7.91
C ILE A 22 14.79 1.11 -8.09
N VAL A 23 14.26 0.35 -7.15
CA VAL A 23 12.86 -0.08 -7.18
C VAL A 23 12.00 0.92 -6.42
N VAL A 24 10.90 1.36 -7.04
CA VAL A 24 9.95 2.30 -6.45
C VAL A 24 8.55 1.73 -6.51
N ASP A 25 7.91 1.64 -5.35
CA ASP A 25 6.50 1.29 -5.20
C ASP A 25 5.65 2.52 -5.48
N ILE A 26 4.79 2.44 -6.51
CA ILE A 26 3.85 3.50 -6.88
C ILE A 26 2.46 3.12 -6.38
N ARG A 27 2.40 2.63 -5.15
CA ARG A 27 1.16 2.25 -4.46
C ARG A 27 0.99 3.12 -3.22
N ASN A 28 -0.24 3.16 -2.72
CA ASN A 28 -0.50 3.87 -1.49
C ASN A 28 0.22 3.17 -0.33
N HIS A 29 0.54 3.92 0.72
CA HIS A 29 1.26 3.40 1.90
C HIS A 29 0.65 2.11 2.48
N TYR A 30 -0.70 2.05 2.60
CA TYR A 30 -1.39 0.88 3.14
C TYR A 30 -1.24 -0.38 2.25
N GLU A 31 -0.91 -0.23 0.96
CA GLU A 31 -0.63 -1.36 0.07
C GLU A 31 0.81 -1.85 0.24
N SER A 32 1.75 -0.92 0.46
CA SER A 32 3.18 -1.19 0.64
C SER A 32 3.54 -1.72 2.02
N GLU A 33 2.75 -1.37 3.06
CA GLU A 33 3.02 -1.82 4.43
C GLU A 33 2.89 -3.34 4.57
N ILE A 34 1.94 -3.98 3.87
CA ILE A 34 1.70 -5.44 3.97
C ILE A 34 2.48 -6.29 2.97
N GLY A 35 3.08 -5.66 1.96
CA GLY A 35 3.92 -6.35 1.00
C GLY A 35 4.56 -5.40 0.01
N LYS A 36 5.78 -5.72 -0.44
CA LYS A 36 6.57 -4.91 -1.37
C LYS A 36 7.71 -5.73 -1.97
N PHE A 37 8.33 -5.24 -3.03
CA PHE A 37 9.62 -5.77 -3.46
C PHE A 37 10.70 -5.43 -2.43
N LYS A 38 11.58 -6.39 -2.15
CA LYS A 38 12.67 -6.19 -1.19
C LYS A 38 13.54 -4.99 -1.57
N GLY A 39 13.73 -4.07 -0.63
CA GLY A 39 14.52 -2.85 -0.84
C GLY A 39 13.82 -1.75 -1.65
N ALA A 40 12.54 -1.90 -1.99
CA ALA A 40 11.79 -0.86 -2.68
C ALA A 40 11.63 0.41 -1.84
N ILE A 41 11.73 1.56 -2.51
CA ILE A 41 11.35 2.87 -1.96
C ILE A 41 9.82 2.94 -1.97
N CYS A 42 9.22 3.22 -0.81
CA CYS A 42 7.77 3.33 -0.65
C CYS A 42 7.44 4.76 -0.19
N PRO A 43 6.96 5.65 -1.09
CA PRO A 43 6.55 6.99 -0.73
C PRO A 43 5.38 6.99 0.27
N GLU A 44 5.47 7.80 1.32
CA GLU A 44 4.39 7.95 2.31
C GLU A 44 3.35 8.99 1.85
N VAL A 45 2.55 8.61 0.86
CA VAL A 45 1.52 9.47 0.26
C VAL A 45 0.14 8.80 0.31
N GLU A 46 -0.92 9.60 0.42
CA GLU A 46 -2.30 9.11 0.46
C GLU A 46 -2.97 9.16 -0.91
N THR A 47 -2.49 10.01 -1.80
CA THR A 47 -3.07 10.17 -3.14
C THR A 47 -2.01 10.08 -4.22
N PHE A 48 -2.40 9.49 -5.35
CA PHE A 48 -1.55 9.40 -6.53
C PHE A 48 -1.09 10.78 -7.05
N LYS A 49 -1.89 11.83 -6.85
CA LYS A 49 -1.54 13.21 -7.26
C LYS A 49 -0.36 13.75 -6.45
N GLU A 50 -0.31 13.45 -5.16
CA GLU A 50 0.79 13.84 -4.27
C GLU A 50 2.03 12.96 -4.48
N GLU A 51 1.85 11.72 -4.93
CA GLU A 51 2.92 10.76 -5.16
C GLU A 51 3.96 11.22 -6.19
N LEU A 52 3.50 11.77 -7.32
CA LEU A 52 4.38 12.16 -8.42
C LEU A 52 5.52 13.12 -8.02
N PRO A 53 5.24 14.30 -7.39
CA PRO A 53 6.32 15.20 -6.97
C PRO A 53 7.19 14.57 -5.88
N VAL A 54 6.62 13.77 -4.97
CA VAL A 54 7.38 13.10 -3.88
C VAL A 54 8.36 12.08 -4.46
N VAL A 55 7.93 11.24 -5.39
CA VAL A 55 8.80 10.25 -6.06
C VAL A 55 9.93 10.94 -6.79
N ARG A 56 9.65 12.02 -7.54
CA ARG A 56 10.69 12.81 -8.21
C ARG A 56 11.72 13.35 -7.22
N ASP A 57 11.26 13.90 -6.10
CA ASP A 57 12.15 14.49 -5.10
C ASP A 57 12.99 13.43 -4.38
N LEU A 58 12.42 12.25 -4.10
CA LEU A 58 13.15 11.08 -3.56
C LEU A 58 14.23 10.56 -4.52
N LEU A 59 14.04 10.74 -5.82
CA LEU A 59 14.95 10.29 -6.87
C LEU A 59 15.89 11.39 -7.38
N LYS A 60 15.84 12.60 -6.80
CA LYS A 60 16.67 13.73 -7.21
C LYS A 60 18.16 13.38 -7.11
N GLY A 61 18.92 13.69 -8.16
CA GLY A 61 20.33 13.33 -8.29
C GLY A 61 20.57 11.91 -8.82
N LYS A 62 19.52 11.13 -9.09
CA LYS A 62 19.57 9.76 -9.64
C LYS A 62 18.97 9.69 -11.05
N GLU A 63 18.96 10.81 -11.78
CA GLU A 63 18.29 10.91 -13.09
C GLU A 63 18.92 10.03 -14.18
N LYS A 64 20.16 9.58 -13.96
CA LYS A 64 20.90 8.67 -14.85
C LYS A 64 20.86 7.21 -14.41
N GLU A 65 20.35 6.92 -13.22
CA GLU A 65 20.27 5.56 -12.67
C GLU A 65 19.06 4.82 -13.27
N ASP A 66 19.12 3.49 -13.23
CA ASP A 66 18.01 2.63 -13.64
C ASP A 66 16.90 2.65 -12.57
N VAL A 67 15.71 3.11 -12.95
CA VAL A 67 14.53 3.21 -12.08
C VAL A 67 13.47 2.22 -12.53
N LEU A 68 13.04 1.37 -11.60
CA LEU A 68 12.03 0.35 -11.79
C LEU A 68 10.75 0.73 -11.03
N LEU A 69 9.65 0.87 -11.75
CA LEU A 69 8.35 1.23 -11.18
C LEU A 69 7.42 0.02 -11.16
N TYR A 70 6.71 -0.18 -10.06
CA TYR A 70 5.63 -1.16 -9.99
C TYR A 70 4.40 -0.63 -9.25
N CYS A 71 3.26 -1.22 -9.56
CA CYS A 71 2.05 -1.13 -8.77
C CYS A 71 1.25 -2.43 -8.98
N THR A 72 0.04 -2.50 -8.42
CA THR A 72 -0.80 -3.71 -8.48
C THR A 72 -1.04 -4.22 -9.91
N GLY A 73 -1.41 -3.32 -10.84
CA GLY A 73 -1.79 -3.67 -12.21
C GLY A 73 -1.17 -2.81 -13.32
N GLY A 74 -0.08 -2.09 -13.03
CA GLY A 74 0.68 -1.28 -14.01
C GLY A 74 0.14 0.14 -14.31
N ILE A 75 -1.15 0.42 -14.14
CA ILE A 75 -1.75 1.70 -14.59
C ILE A 75 -1.14 2.97 -13.97
N ARG A 76 -0.74 2.94 -12.69
CA ARG A 76 -0.08 4.07 -12.02
C ARG A 76 1.35 4.29 -12.55
N CYS A 77 2.02 3.20 -12.94
CA CYS A 77 3.37 3.23 -13.51
C CYS A 77 3.40 3.91 -14.88
N GLU A 78 2.33 3.77 -15.69
CA GLU A 78 2.26 4.44 -17.00
C GLU A 78 2.34 5.96 -16.87
N LYS A 79 1.59 6.52 -15.91
CA LYS A 79 1.59 7.95 -15.65
C LYS A 79 2.88 8.41 -14.99
N THR A 80 3.39 7.63 -14.03
CA THR A 80 4.59 7.98 -13.26
C THR A 80 5.85 7.90 -14.12
N SER A 81 5.98 6.88 -14.95
CA SER A 81 7.13 6.73 -15.85
C SER A 81 7.23 7.89 -16.82
N ALA A 82 6.12 8.29 -17.44
CA ALA A 82 6.11 9.45 -18.32
C ALA A 82 6.39 10.76 -17.58
N TYR A 83 5.88 10.91 -16.35
CA TYR A 83 6.17 12.07 -15.50
C TYR A 83 7.68 12.17 -15.20
N LEU A 84 8.33 11.06 -14.79
CA LEU A 84 9.77 11.04 -14.53
C LEU A 84 10.58 11.30 -15.80
N LYS A 85 10.23 10.68 -16.93
CA LYS A 85 10.92 10.93 -18.21
C LYS A 85 10.83 12.39 -18.64
N HIS A 86 9.69 13.04 -18.43
CA HIS A 86 9.54 14.49 -18.67
C HIS A 86 10.45 15.33 -17.77
N HIS A 87 10.79 14.85 -16.58
CA HIS A 87 11.68 15.52 -15.63
C HIS A 87 13.16 15.07 -15.74
N GLY A 88 13.54 14.46 -16.86
CA GLY A 88 14.95 14.19 -17.19
C GLY A 88 15.47 12.82 -16.76
N PHE A 89 14.64 11.97 -16.16
CA PHE A 89 15.00 10.58 -15.88
C PHE A 89 15.10 9.78 -17.18
N LYS A 90 16.28 9.23 -17.47
CA LYS A 90 16.55 8.57 -18.75
C LYS A 90 16.11 7.12 -18.78
N ASN A 91 16.43 6.38 -17.73
CA ASN A 91 16.28 4.93 -17.67
C ASN A 91 15.14 4.58 -16.71
N VAL A 92 13.91 4.70 -17.20
CA VAL A 92 12.72 4.34 -16.42
C VAL A 92 12.05 3.15 -17.07
N SER A 93 11.91 2.06 -16.32
CA SER A 93 11.22 0.85 -16.72
C SER A 93 10.14 0.50 -15.70
N GLN A 94 9.17 -0.30 -16.11
CA GLN A 94 8.00 -0.64 -15.30
C GLN A 94 7.65 -2.12 -15.41
N LEU A 95 7.13 -2.68 -14.32
CA LEU A 95 6.68 -4.08 -14.29
C LEU A 95 5.45 -4.25 -15.18
N HIS A 96 5.58 -5.03 -16.26
CA HIS A 96 4.48 -5.30 -17.17
C HIS A 96 3.33 -5.97 -16.43
N GLY A 97 2.11 -5.40 -16.53
CA GLY A 97 0.93 -5.92 -15.84
C GLY A 97 0.97 -5.83 -14.30
N GLY A 98 2.00 -5.20 -13.72
CA GLY A 98 2.16 -5.02 -12.28
C GLY A 98 2.37 -6.33 -11.51
N ILE A 99 2.13 -6.26 -10.20
CA ILE A 99 2.31 -7.40 -9.28
C ILE A 99 1.45 -8.60 -9.70
N ILE A 100 0.23 -8.35 -10.19
CA ILE A 100 -0.68 -9.42 -10.63
C ILE A 100 -0.05 -10.27 -11.74
N ASP A 101 0.54 -9.64 -12.76
CA ASP A 101 1.17 -10.38 -13.85
C ASP A 101 2.50 -11.02 -13.43
N TYR A 102 3.25 -10.37 -12.53
CA TYR A 102 4.46 -10.96 -11.95
C TYR A 102 4.19 -12.29 -11.26
N VAL A 103 3.16 -12.35 -10.41
CA VAL A 103 2.73 -13.59 -9.75
C VAL A 103 2.28 -14.63 -10.78
N ARG A 104 1.50 -14.21 -11.79
CA ARG A 104 1.08 -15.10 -12.88
C ARG A 104 2.27 -15.72 -13.62
N GLN A 105 3.36 -14.97 -13.82
CA GLN A 105 4.58 -15.47 -14.45
C GLN A 105 5.34 -16.44 -13.53
N LEU A 106 5.48 -16.12 -12.22
CA LEU A 106 6.05 -17.04 -11.22
C LEU A 106 5.29 -18.37 -11.13
N ASP A 107 3.96 -18.34 -11.30
CA ASP A 107 3.14 -19.54 -11.27
C ASP A 107 3.33 -20.43 -12.50
N LYS A 108 3.58 -19.82 -13.65
CA LYS A 108 3.86 -20.52 -14.91
C LYS A 108 5.30 -21.03 -15.00
N ASP A 109 6.25 -20.31 -14.41
CA ASP A 109 7.67 -20.64 -14.46
C ASP A 109 8.28 -20.64 -13.05
N LYS A 110 8.39 -21.85 -12.47
CA LYS A 110 8.93 -22.07 -11.12
C LYS A 110 10.45 -21.87 -11.03
N SER A 111 11.15 -21.62 -12.15
CA SER A 111 12.56 -21.24 -12.13
C SER A 111 12.78 -19.77 -11.77
N LEU A 112 11.74 -18.94 -11.87
CA LEU A 112 11.79 -17.54 -11.51
C LEU A 112 11.75 -17.37 -9.98
N GLU A 113 12.71 -16.61 -9.46
CA GLU A 113 12.76 -16.24 -8.05
C GLU A 113 11.65 -15.25 -7.70
N ASN A 114 10.92 -15.49 -6.60
CA ASN A 114 9.99 -14.52 -6.04
C ASN A 114 10.75 -13.48 -5.19
N LYS A 115 10.77 -12.23 -5.64
CA LYS A 115 11.40 -11.10 -4.95
C LYS A 115 10.43 -10.21 -4.18
N PHE A 116 9.14 -10.55 -4.20
CA PHE A 116 8.09 -9.82 -3.51
C PHE A 116 7.84 -10.43 -2.13
N GLU A 117 7.98 -9.61 -1.09
CA GLU A 117 7.74 -9.99 0.29
C GLU A 117 6.31 -9.57 0.67
N GLY A 118 5.53 -10.44 1.32
CA GLY A 118 4.23 -10.05 1.84
C GLY A 118 3.01 -10.36 0.95
N LYS A 119 2.00 -9.51 1.10
CA LYS A 119 0.70 -9.57 0.41
C LYS A 119 0.64 -8.46 -0.63
N ASN A 120 0.01 -8.74 -1.75
CA ASN A 120 -0.46 -7.71 -2.65
C ASN A 120 -1.86 -7.29 -2.23
N PHE A 121 -2.05 -6.01 -1.87
CA PHE A 121 -3.37 -5.46 -1.61
C PHE A 121 -4.23 -5.49 -2.88
N VAL A 122 -5.46 -5.99 -2.76
CA VAL A 122 -6.45 -5.98 -3.85
C VAL A 122 -7.72 -5.24 -3.41
N PHE A 123 -8.33 -4.53 -4.35
CA PHE A 123 -9.43 -3.60 -4.09
C PHE A 123 -10.81 -4.30 -4.11
N ASP A 124 -10.88 -5.50 -3.54
CA ASP A 124 -12.11 -6.27 -3.37
C ASP A 124 -12.18 -6.85 -1.95
N GLU A 125 -13.20 -7.66 -1.65
CA GLU A 125 -13.42 -8.21 -0.31
C GLU A 125 -12.27 -9.06 0.24
N ARG A 126 -11.41 -9.61 -0.65
CA ARG A 126 -10.24 -10.39 -0.24
C ARG A 126 -9.21 -9.51 0.47
N ARG A 127 -9.15 -8.21 0.15
CA ARG A 127 -8.24 -7.19 0.72
C ARG A 127 -6.73 -7.49 0.65
N GLY A 128 -6.34 -8.67 0.19
CA GLY A 128 -4.96 -9.02 -0.11
C GLY A 128 -4.82 -10.44 -0.65
N GLU A 129 -3.83 -10.63 -1.50
CA GLU A 129 -3.38 -11.93 -2.00
C GLU A 129 -1.98 -12.20 -1.45
N ARG A 130 -1.79 -13.33 -0.77
CA ARG A 130 -0.48 -13.72 -0.24
C ARG A 130 0.44 -14.10 -1.40
N ILE A 131 1.61 -13.47 -1.47
CA ILE A 131 2.61 -13.74 -2.52
C ILE A 131 3.81 -14.51 -1.97
N SER A 132 4.21 -14.26 -0.72
CA SER A 132 5.21 -15.05 0.01
C SER A 132 4.76 -15.27 1.44
N ASP A 133 5.42 -16.10 2.24
CA ASP A 133 5.00 -16.36 3.62
C ASP A 133 5.44 -15.28 4.63
N ASN A 134 6.26 -14.33 4.18
CA ASN A 134 6.81 -13.28 5.03
C ASN A 134 5.72 -12.29 5.45
N ILE A 135 5.51 -12.13 6.75
CA ILE A 135 4.73 -11.02 7.31
C ILE A 135 5.70 -9.88 7.61
N ILE A 136 5.59 -8.78 6.86
CA ILE A 136 6.50 -7.63 6.95
C ILE A 136 5.91 -6.44 7.71
N SER A 137 4.73 -6.62 8.29
CA SER A 137 3.97 -5.60 9.02
C SER A 137 3.55 -6.11 10.40
N THR A 138 3.10 -5.18 11.23
CA THR A 138 2.61 -5.46 12.58
C THR A 138 1.20 -4.91 12.77
N CYS A 139 0.48 -5.49 13.71
CA CYS A 139 -0.79 -4.97 14.18
C CYS A 139 -0.55 -3.57 14.73
N HIS A 140 -1.31 -2.59 14.25
CA HIS A 140 -1.15 -1.19 14.65
C HIS A 140 -1.51 -0.93 16.12
N GLN A 141 -2.09 -1.93 16.81
CA GLN A 141 -2.59 -1.80 18.18
C GLN A 141 -1.75 -2.53 19.23
N CYS A 142 -1.09 -3.64 18.85
CA CYS A 142 -0.34 -4.49 19.79
C CYS A 142 1.04 -4.89 19.30
N ASP A 143 1.45 -4.41 18.12
CA ASP A 143 2.75 -4.67 17.48
C ASP A 143 3.06 -6.13 17.14
N ASN A 144 2.15 -7.07 17.41
CA ASN A 144 2.30 -8.46 16.96
C ASN A 144 2.32 -8.55 15.43
N PRO A 145 3.10 -9.46 14.82
CA PRO A 145 3.11 -9.67 13.38
C PRO A 145 1.70 -9.84 12.82
N CYS A 146 1.32 -8.99 11.86
CA CYS A 146 0.00 -8.99 11.26
C CYS A 146 0.00 -8.19 9.96
N ASP A 147 -0.72 -8.68 8.97
CA ASP A 147 -0.89 -8.12 7.63
C ASP A 147 -2.36 -8.16 7.19
N THR A 148 -3.27 -8.12 8.16
CA THR A 148 -4.72 -8.16 7.95
C THR A 148 -5.28 -6.75 8.02
N HIS A 149 -5.65 -6.22 6.86
CA HIS A 149 -6.41 -4.97 6.79
C HIS A 149 -7.84 -5.15 7.25
N VAL A 150 -8.28 -4.22 8.09
CA VAL A 150 -9.66 -4.08 8.55
C VAL A 150 -10.10 -2.63 8.41
N ASN A 151 -11.38 -2.43 8.13
CA ASN A 151 -12.00 -1.12 8.29
C ASN A 151 -12.56 -1.00 9.70
N CYS A 152 -12.37 0.16 10.33
CA CYS A 152 -12.99 0.45 11.61
C CYS A 152 -14.50 0.25 11.55
N LYS A 153 -15.05 -0.53 12.49
CA LYS A 153 -16.48 -0.84 12.57
C LYS A 153 -17.37 0.40 12.74
N ASN A 154 -16.82 1.48 13.27
CA ASN A 154 -17.49 2.77 13.26
C ASN A 154 -17.52 3.31 11.81
N GLU A 155 -18.66 3.18 11.13
CA GLU A 155 -18.81 3.62 9.73
C GLU A 155 -18.52 5.11 9.52
N ASN A 156 -18.65 5.95 10.56
CA ASN A 156 -18.25 7.36 10.46
C ASN A 156 -16.73 7.53 10.50
N CYS A 157 -15.99 6.60 11.10
CA CYS A 157 -14.53 6.57 11.08
C CYS A 157 -14.02 5.94 9.79
N ASN A 158 -14.42 4.68 9.53
CA ASN A 158 -14.04 3.89 8.36
C ASN A 158 -12.53 3.89 8.04
N LEU A 159 -11.69 4.06 9.06
CA LEU A 159 -10.23 3.98 8.92
C LEU A 159 -9.84 2.56 8.49
N LEU A 160 -9.04 2.45 7.43
CA LEU A 160 -8.37 1.21 7.04
C LEU A 160 -7.05 1.09 7.82
N PHE A 161 -6.85 -0.02 8.54
CA PHE A 161 -5.66 -0.23 9.38
C PHE A 161 -5.38 -1.73 9.57
N LEU A 162 -4.23 -2.07 10.16
CA LEU A 162 -3.85 -3.46 10.44
C LEU A 162 -4.26 -3.89 11.84
N GLN A 163 -5.02 -4.99 11.92
CA GLN A 163 -5.51 -5.52 13.19
C GLN A 163 -5.46 -7.05 13.23
N CYS A 164 -4.71 -7.60 14.19
CA CYS A 164 -4.65 -9.04 14.41
C CYS A 164 -5.96 -9.56 15.04
N LEU A 165 -6.18 -10.88 14.97
CA LEU A 165 -7.42 -11.52 15.43
C LEU A 165 -7.72 -11.23 16.92
N SER A 166 -6.71 -11.31 17.79
CA SER A 166 -6.91 -11.02 19.23
C SER A 166 -7.31 -9.56 19.47
N CYS A 167 -6.77 -8.63 18.70
CA CYS A 167 -7.15 -7.22 18.75
C CYS A 167 -8.54 -6.97 18.14
N GLN A 168 -8.92 -7.69 17.10
CA GLN A 168 -10.27 -7.64 16.53
C GLN A 168 -11.32 -8.01 17.59
N GLU A 169 -11.09 -9.10 18.33
CA GLU A 169 -11.94 -9.52 19.45
C GLU A 169 -11.94 -8.50 20.59
N LYS A 170 -10.75 -8.08 21.05
CA LYS A 170 -10.60 -7.14 22.17
C LYS A 170 -11.22 -5.76 21.88
N HIS A 171 -11.08 -5.27 20.65
CA HIS A 171 -11.45 -3.91 20.25
C HIS A 171 -12.67 -3.87 19.32
N LYS A 172 -13.41 -4.98 19.15
CA LYS A 172 -14.64 -5.06 18.34
C LYS A 172 -14.48 -4.50 16.91
N ASN A 173 -13.34 -4.77 16.28
CA ASN A 173 -12.94 -4.23 14.98
C ASN A 173 -12.90 -2.69 14.91
N CYS A 174 -12.69 -2.01 16.04
CA CYS A 174 -12.51 -0.57 16.10
C CYS A 174 -11.03 -0.20 16.22
N CYS A 175 -10.68 0.97 15.67
CA CYS A 175 -9.33 1.48 15.70
C CYS A 175 -8.97 2.09 17.07
N SER A 176 -9.95 2.65 17.79
CA SER A 176 -9.74 3.38 19.04
C SER A 176 -10.88 3.14 20.05
N VAL A 177 -10.66 3.54 21.32
CA VAL A 177 -11.67 3.44 22.40
C VAL A 177 -12.90 4.29 22.06
N GLU A 178 -12.71 5.49 21.53
CA GLU A 178 -13.78 6.39 21.13
C GLU A 178 -14.66 5.75 20.04
N CYS A 179 -14.05 4.99 19.12
CA CYS A 179 -14.82 4.23 18.13
C CYS A 179 -15.59 3.06 18.75
N ILE A 180 -15.04 2.40 19.79
CA ILE A 180 -15.74 1.35 20.54
C ILE A 180 -16.98 1.95 21.24
N GLU A 181 -16.84 3.11 21.87
CA GLU A 181 -17.95 3.82 22.51
C GLU A 181 -19.04 4.16 21.49
N VAL A 182 -18.66 4.72 20.34
CA VAL A 182 -19.60 5.09 19.27
C VAL A 182 -20.38 3.89 18.73
N ILE A 183 -19.76 2.71 18.55
CA ILE A 183 -20.50 1.54 18.06
C ILE A 183 -21.47 0.95 19.09
N ASN A 184 -21.25 1.20 20.39
CA ASN A 184 -22.13 0.76 21.47
C ASN A 184 -23.33 1.70 21.69
N LEU A 185 -23.34 2.89 21.07
CA LEU A 185 -24.49 3.80 21.10
C LEU A 185 -25.70 3.23 20.35
N SER A 186 -26.89 3.71 20.72
CA SER A 186 -28.12 3.38 20.02
C SER A 186 -28.06 3.79 18.54
N LYS A 187 -28.90 3.17 17.70
CA LYS A 187 -28.96 3.50 16.27
C LYS A 187 -29.30 4.98 16.05
N GLU A 188 -30.20 5.54 16.86
CA GLU A 188 -30.61 6.94 16.75
C GLU A 188 -29.47 7.90 17.07
N GLU A 189 -28.70 7.63 18.12
CA GLU A 189 -27.53 8.44 18.49
C GLU A 189 -26.44 8.38 17.41
N ARG A 190 -26.17 7.18 16.86
CA ARG A 190 -25.22 7.02 15.74
C ARG A 190 -25.67 7.80 14.50
N LEU A 191 -26.97 7.83 14.20
CA LEU A 191 -27.51 8.62 13.08
C LEU A 191 -27.39 10.12 13.34
N LYS A 192 -27.64 10.58 14.58
CA LYS A 192 -27.45 11.99 14.97
C LYS A 192 -26.00 12.42 14.78
N LEU A 193 -25.03 11.59 15.18
CA LEU A 193 -23.59 11.86 15.00
C LEU A 193 -23.16 11.96 13.52
N ARG A 194 -23.94 11.39 12.58
CA ARG A 194 -23.65 11.47 11.14
C ARG A 194 -24.35 12.64 10.46
N LYS A 195 -25.44 13.15 11.05
CA LYS A 195 -26.27 14.17 10.42
C LYS A 195 -25.52 15.50 10.36
N GLY A 196 -25.41 16.07 9.15
CA GLY A 196 -24.83 17.41 8.94
C GLY A 196 -23.30 17.44 8.84
N ILE A 197 -22.61 16.29 8.80
CA ILE A 197 -21.17 16.24 8.53
C ILE A 197 -20.97 16.01 7.03
N GLU A 198 -20.63 17.07 6.29
CA GLU A 198 -20.17 16.96 4.90
C GLU A 198 -18.63 16.98 4.86
N ASN A 199 -18.03 16.19 3.97
CA ASN A 199 -16.59 16.20 3.67
C ASN A 199 -15.65 15.91 4.85
N LYS A 200 -15.93 14.85 5.62
CA LYS A 200 -14.97 14.39 6.63
C LYS A 200 -13.65 13.97 5.97
N LYS A 201 -12.52 14.42 6.52
CA LYS A 201 -11.20 13.88 6.15
C LYS A 201 -11.18 12.38 6.44
N MET A 202 -11.20 11.57 5.38
CA MET A 202 -10.86 10.16 5.46
C MET A 202 -9.35 10.06 5.51
N TYR A 203 -8.83 9.49 6.59
CA TYR A 203 -7.43 9.14 6.70
C TYR A 203 -7.26 7.72 6.17
N HIS A 204 -6.29 7.54 5.28
CA HIS A 204 -5.94 6.22 4.75
C HIS A 204 -4.68 5.66 5.42
N SER A 205 -4.04 6.46 6.28
CA SER A 205 -2.92 6.06 7.10
C SER A 205 -3.28 6.08 8.58
N HIS A 206 -2.96 4.99 9.26
CA HIS A 206 -2.99 4.88 10.71
C HIS A 206 -2.09 5.94 11.38
N SER A 207 -0.94 6.29 10.80
CA SER A 207 0.00 7.25 11.42
C SER A 207 -0.59 8.65 11.63
N LYS A 208 -1.69 8.97 10.93
CA LYS A 208 -2.42 10.24 11.05
C LYS A 208 -3.55 10.20 12.07
N VAL A 209 -3.77 9.06 12.74
CA VAL A 209 -4.84 8.86 13.72
C VAL A 209 -4.24 8.32 15.01
N THR A 210 -4.58 8.94 16.14
CA THR A 210 -4.22 8.39 17.45
C THR A 210 -5.04 7.13 17.70
N LEU A 211 -4.43 5.95 17.61
CA LEU A 211 -5.04 4.72 18.16
C LEU A 211 -4.86 4.78 19.68
N ASN A 212 -5.79 5.47 20.34
CA ASN A 212 -5.74 5.73 21.76
C ASN A 212 -6.09 4.47 22.59
N LEU A 213 -5.28 3.42 22.47
CA LEU A 213 -5.53 2.10 23.06
C LEU A 213 -4.67 1.83 24.30
N LYS A 214 -3.74 2.74 24.62
CA LYS A 214 -2.99 2.71 25.88
C LYS A 214 -3.89 2.88 27.11
N ALA A 215 -5.13 3.33 26.94
CA ALA A 215 -6.12 3.48 28.01
C ALA A 215 -6.81 2.16 28.44
N LEU A 216 -6.53 1.02 27.78
CA LEU A 216 -7.09 -0.31 28.10
C LEU A 216 -6.02 -1.31 28.60
N LYS A 217 -4.97 -0.81 29.24
CA LYS A 217 -3.99 -1.63 29.99
C LYS A 217 -4.39 -1.72 31.46
#